data_AF-A0A6G7IXX1-F1
#
_entry.id   AF-A0A6G7IXX1-F1
#
_cell.length_a   1.000
_cell.length_b   1.000
_cell.length_c   1.000
_cell.angle_alpha   90.00
_cell.angle_beta   90.00
_cell.angle_gamma   90.00
#
_symmetry.space_group_name_H-M   'P 1'
#
loop_
_entity.id
_entity.type
_entity.pdbx_description
1 polymer ?
#
loop_
_entity_poly.entity_id
_entity_poly.type
_entity_poly.pdbx_seq_one_letter_code
_entity_poly.pdbx_strand_id
1 'polypeptide(L)' 'MLKEVLQTLKMLKRIDNPSQEVKDSMDFLEQSLKTKTKENLLDIMSIGDVMGYDELQKSLREMVNFLEKMKDRPN' A
#
# COMPACT_ATOMS: atom_id res chain seq x y z
N MET A 1 11.09 -7.44 -5.06
CA MET A 1 9.75 -8.06 -4.93
C MET A 1 8.61 -7.03 -4.84
N LEU A 2 8.40 -6.30 -3.73
CA LEU A 2 7.25 -5.37 -3.62
C LEU A 2 7.19 -4.29 -4.73
N LYS A 3 8.35 -3.69 -5.06
CA LYS A 3 8.46 -2.71 -6.15
C LYS A 3 8.01 -3.27 -7.50
N GLU A 4 8.41 -4.51 -7.82
CA GLU A 4 8.03 -5.17 -9.07
C GLU A 4 6.52 -5.48 -9.08
N VAL A 5 5.97 -5.99 -7.97
CA VAL A 5 4.52 -6.23 -7.81
C VAL A 5 3.71 -4.95 -8.07
N LEU A 6 4.14 -3.82 -7.49
CA LEU A 6 3.48 -2.53 -7.67
C LEU A 6 3.57 -2.01 -9.12
N GLN A 7 4.73 -2.18 -9.76
CA GLN A 7 4.92 -1.80 -11.16
C GLN A 7 4.06 -2.64 -12.10
N THR A 8 4.05 -3.97 -11.90
CA THR A 8 3.22 -4.88 -12.69
C THR A 8 1.73 -4.56 -12.52
N LEU A 9 1.25 -4.39 -11.29
CA LEU A 9 -0.16 -4.03 -11.05
C LEU A 9 -0.52 -2.69 -11.70
N LYS A 10 0.39 -1.70 -11.67
CA LYS A 10 0.20 -0.41 -12.35
C LYS A 10 0.09 -0.56 -13.88
N MET A 11 0.86 -1.47 -14.47
CA MET A 11 0.79 -1.77 -15.91
C MET A 11 -0.52 -2.47 -16.27
N LEU A 12 -0.91 -3.49 -15.51
CA LEU A 12 -2.14 -4.25 -15.76
C LEU A 12 -3.40 -3.38 -15.63
N LYS A 13 -3.44 -2.45 -14.67
CA LYS A 13 -4.56 -1.49 -14.49
C LYS A 13 -4.77 -0.53 -15.66
N ARG A 14 -3.83 -0.43 -16.60
CA ARG A 14 -3.93 0.43 -17.80
C ARG A 14 -4.47 -0.31 -19.02
N ILE A 15 -4.70 -1.61 -18.92
CA ILE A 15 -5.23 -2.41 -20.03
C ILE A 15 -6.74 -2.18 -20.09
N ASP A 16 -7.21 -1.62 -21.20
CA ASP A 16 -8.64 -1.54 -21.50
C ASP A 16 -9.19 -2.92 -21.88
N ASN A 17 -10.35 -3.30 -21.33
CA ASN A 17 -10.99 -4.62 -21.50
C ASN A 17 -10.04 -5.82 -21.27
N PRO A 18 -9.47 -5.98 -20.07
CA PRO A 18 -8.55 -7.07 -19.78
C PRO A 18 -9.23 -8.44 -19.89
N SER A 19 -8.47 -9.44 -20.35
CA SER A 19 -8.91 -10.84 -20.36
C SER A 19 -9.17 -11.34 -18.93
N GLN A 20 -9.87 -12.46 -18.79
CA GLN A 20 -10.13 -13.05 -17.47
C GLN A 20 -8.83 -13.40 -16.74
N GLU A 21 -7.84 -13.96 -17.44
CA GLU A 21 -6.53 -14.29 -16.87
C GLU A 21 -5.78 -13.05 -16.33
N VAL A 22 -5.89 -11.92 -17.03
CA VAL A 22 -5.33 -10.65 -16.56
C VAL A 22 -6.05 -10.17 -15.30
N LYS A 23 -7.38 -10.30 -15.24
CA LYS A 23 -8.16 -9.95 -14.04
C LYS A 23 -7.78 -10.82 -12.84
N ASP A 24 -7.67 -12.14 -13.04
CA ASP A 24 -7.28 -13.07 -11.99
C ASP A 24 -5.86 -12.77 -11.47
N SER A 25 -4.94 -12.41 -12.37
CA SER A 25 -3.59 -11.97 -12.02
C SER A 25 -3.60 -10.65 -11.23
N MET A 26 -4.43 -9.69 -11.62
CA MET A 26 -4.60 -8.44 -10.88
C MET A 26 -5.14 -8.71 -9.47
N ASP A 27 -6.17 -9.54 -9.34
CA ASP A 27 -6.76 -9.92 -8.06
C ASP A 27 -5.73 -10.59 -7.14
N PHE A 28 -4.93 -11.51 -7.68
CA PHE A 28 -3.84 -12.15 -6.94
C PHE A 28 -2.82 -11.13 -6.41
N LEU A 29 -2.38 -10.20 -7.27
CA LEU A 29 -1.43 -9.15 -6.89
C LEU A 29 -2.03 -8.19 -5.84
N GLU A 30 -3.31 -7.85 -5.97
CA GLU A 30 -4.00 -7.02 -4.98
C GLU A 30 -4.15 -7.71 -3.63
N GLN A 31 -4.48 -9.01 -3.61
CA GLN A 31 -4.51 -9.79 -2.36
C GLN A 31 -3.14 -9.88 -1.73
N SER A 32 -2.09 -10.08 -2.53
CA SER A 32 -0.70 -10.10 -2.04
C SER A 32 -0.31 -8.77 -1.38
N LEU A 33 -0.70 -7.64 -1.98
CA LEU A 33 -0.50 -6.31 -1.38
C LEU A 33 -1.27 -6.17 -0.07
N LYS A 34 -2.54 -6.59 -0.02
CA LYS A 34 -3.37 -6.53 1.20
C LYS A 34 -2.75 -7.35 2.33
N THR A 35 -2.27 -8.57 2.04
CA THR A 35 -1.57 -9.40 3.02
C THR A 35 -0.33 -8.69 3.55
N LYS A 36 0.49 -8.12 2.64
CA LYS A 36 1.69 -7.40 3.05
C LYS A 36 1.39 -6.17 3.91
N THR A 37 0.33 -5.43 3.58
CA THR A 37 -0.13 -4.30 4.39
C THR A 37 -0.57 -4.76 5.78
N LYS A 38 -1.26 -5.89 5.89
CA LYS A 38 -1.66 -6.45 7.20
C LYS A 38 -0.45 -6.87 8.04
N GLU A 39 0.55 -7.52 7.46
CA GLU A 39 1.81 -7.84 8.14
C GLU A 39 2.45 -6.56 8.70
N ASN A 40 2.59 -5.53 7.87
CA ASN A 40 3.17 -4.26 8.30
C ASN A 40 2.34 -3.58 9.39
N LEU A 41 1.00 -3.76 9.43
CA LEU A 41 0.17 -3.24 10.51
C LEU A 41 0.48 -3.92 11.85
N LEU A 42 0.75 -5.23 11.86
CA LEU A 42 1.17 -5.95 13.06
C LEU A 42 2.53 -5.44 13.57
N ASP A 43 3.45 -5.16 12.65
CA ASP A 43 4.74 -4.56 12.99
C ASP A 43 4.53 -3.16 13.60
N ILE A 44 3.64 -2.34 13.03
CA ILE A 44 3.29 -1.02 13.55
C ILE A 44 2.69 -1.11 14.96
N MET A 45 1.81 -2.08 15.22
CA MET A 45 1.26 -2.31 16.56
C MET A 45 2.38 -2.65 17.56
N SER A 46 3.28 -3.57 17.19
CA SER A 46 4.42 -3.96 18.03
C SER A 46 5.36 -2.77 18.30
N ILE A 47 5.55 -1.89 17.33
CA ILE A 47 6.29 -0.63 17.51
C ILE A 47 5.56 0.30 18.49
N GLY A 48 4.23 0.40 18.38
CA GLY A 48 3.39 1.19 19.29
C GLY A 48 3.47 0.70 20.74
N ASP A 49 3.56 -0.60 20.95
CA ASP A 49 3.76 -1.19 22.29
C ASP A 49 5.11 -0.80 22.92
N VAL A 50 6.15 -0.55 22.10
CA VAL A 50 7.49 -0.16 22.56
C VAL A 50 7.66 1.36 22.67
N MET A 51 7.21 2.11 21.67
CA MET A 51 7.37 3.57 21.58
C MET A 51 6.27 4.34 22.32
N GLY A 52 5.12 3.71 22.55
CA GLY A 52 3.91 4.39 23.02
C GLY A 52 3.01 4.82 21.86
N TYR A 53 1.70 4.57 22.01
CA TYR A 53 0.71 4.81 20.96
C TYR A 53 0.53 6.29 20.59
N ASP A 54 0.74 7.21 21.54
CA ASP A 54 0.65 8.66 21.27
C ASP A 54 1.77 9.14 20.32
N GLU A 55 3.01 8.67 20.53
CA GLU A 55 4.15 9.00 19.68
C GLU A 55 4.05 8.35 18.31
N LEU A 56 3.57 7.10 18.26
CA LEU A 56 3.27 6.42 17.02
C LEU A 56 2.16 7.14 16.24
N GLN A 57 1.08 7.56 16.89
CA GLN A 57 -0.01 8.28 16.24
C GLN A 57 0.48 9.60 15.65
N LYS A 58 1.35 10.33 16.36
CA LYS A 58 1.96 11.56 15.84
C LYS A 58 2.76 11.29 14.56
N SER A 59 3.61 10.27 14.57
CA SER A 59 4.43 9.86 13.42
C SER A 59 3.57 9.45 12.21
N LEU A 60 2.51 8.67 12.45
CA LEU A 60 1.57 8.26 11.40
C LEU A 60 0.79 9.45 10.82
N ARG A 61 0.40 10.44 11.63
CA ARG A 61 -0.25 11.67 11.13
C ARG A 61 0.66 12.46 10.20
N GLU A 62 1.95 12.56 10.51
CA GLU A 62 2.92 13.20 9.62
C GLU A 62 3.02 12.48 8.27
N MET A 63 3.00 11.14 8.26
CA MET A 63 2.95 10.35 7.03
C MET A 63 1.66 10.58 6.24
N VAL A 64 0.49 10.64 6.90
CA VAL A 64 -0.79 10.94 6.24
C VAL A 64 -0.75 12.32 5.58
N ASN A 65 -0.30 13.34 6.31
CA ASN A 65 -0.17 14.70 5.77
C ASN A 65 0.79 14.75 4.57
N PHE A 66 1.88 13.97 4.60
CA PHE A 66 2.78 13.85 3.45
C PHE A 66 2.08 13.23 2.23
N LEU A 67 1.28 12.17 2.43
CA LEU A 67 0.54 11.51 1.35
C LEU A 67 -0.53 12.42 0.74
N GLU A 68 -1.24 13.20 1.55
CA GLU A 68 -2.21 14.20 1.07
C GLU A 68 -1.53 15.24 0.17
N LYS A 69 -0.40 15.79 0.62
CA LYS A 69 0.39 16.73 -0.19
C LYS A 69 0.89 16.14 -1.51
N MET A 70 1.10 14.83 -1.58
CA MET A 70 1.53 14.15 -2.80
C MET A 70 0.37 13.90 -3.77
N LYS A 71 -0.86 13.74 -3.27
CA LYS A 71 -2.07 13.64 -4.13
C LYS A 71 -2.37 14.95 -4.84
N ASP A 72 -2.10 16.08 -4.18
CA ASP A 72 -2.40 17.42 -4.70
C ASP A 72 -1.29 18.00 -5.59
N ARG A 73 -0.20 17.26 -5.83
CA ARG A 73 0.81 17.69 -6.81
C ARG A 73 0.29 17.42 -8.22
N PRO A 74 0.19 18.44 -9.09
CA PRO A 74 -0.03 18.19 -10.50
C PRO A 74 1.17 17.41 -11.05
N ASN A 75 0.88 16.32 -11.78
CA ASN A 75 1.90 15.58 -12.53
C ASN A 75 2.61 16.48 -13.55
#